data_AF-A0A5N6PNN2-F1
#
_entry.id   AF-A0A5N6PNN2-F1
#
_cell.length_a   1.000
_cell.length_b   1.000
_cell.length_c   1.000
_cell.angle_alpha   90.00
_cell.angle_beta   90.00
_cell.angle_gamma   90.00
#
_symmetry.space_group_name_H-M   'P 1'
#
loop_
_entity.id
_entity.type
_entity.pdbx_description
1 polymer ?
#
loop_
_entity_poly.entity_id
_entity_poly.type
_entity_poly.pdbx_seq_one_letter_code
_entity_poly.pdbx_strand_id
1 'polypeptide(L)'
;MIASLRRLLKTGTRQEDLQEAKLLASKLFVIAVRGAKIHDDRILVKMLELFGIRLADINEVLFHLDIKNDSFEDIAKAFIDRFISKLLESQSYVTAVTLLEHLSIRHSEESFLHEMLEKQEYRAAEKWAAFMGKPMLCALIRGYVDRKLLKQAYELVKKNNLREEFPEVYQMGKESTLKKLAEKGCWDIAETRAKSDRQLLEYLVYLAMEAGYSEKVDELCDRYSLTGFIKSKETEASLQHIRYLHLDELAIDDIIWVDEPISLHEATNHVEGCKVIGLDCEWKPNYEKGSRNKVSIMQIATENMVFVIDLIKLSNEAPAVLDSCLIRIFHSPRILKLGYNFQCDMKQLAQSYEDFDCFKHFEMLLDIQNVFKEPRGGLSGLTKEVLGVGLNKTRRNTNWEERPLTRNQLEYAALDAAVLIRIFWHVRNQSQSTSVSNENTQMEWKSHIISHGGDPAKIKKKAKNVKVCNAGIRESHKPGQS
;
A
#
# COMPACT_ATOMS: atom_id res chain seq x y z
N MET A 1 35.70 3.18 -15.16
CA MET A 1 36.11 3.02 -16.58
C MET A 1 35.07 3.61 -17.55
N ILE A 2 33.86 3.03 -17.68
CA ILE A 2 32.81 3.52 -18.61
C ILE A 2 32.42 5.00 -18.36
N ALA A 3 32.26 5.43 -17.10
CA ALA A 3 31.96 6.82 -16.77
C ALA A 3 33.11 7.79 -17.10
N SER A 4 34.36 7.33 -16.95
CA SER A 4 35.58 8.08 -17.28
C SER A 4 35.73 8.24 -18.79
N LEU A 5 35.41 7.20 -19.57
CA LEU A 5 35.36 7.22 -21.04
C LEU A 5 34.26 8.15 -21.57
N ARG A 6 33.04 8.12 -20.98
CA ARG A 6 31.97 9.08 -21.32
C ARG A 6 32.36 10.52 -21.07
N ARG A 7 33.17 10.79 -20.04
CA ARG A 7 33.67 12.14 -19.73
C ARG A 7 34.71 12.58 -20.76
N LEU A 8 35.61 11.68 -21.16
CA LEU A 8 36.65 11.92 -22.16
C LEU A 8 36.07 12.22 -23.55
N LEU A 9 35.05 11.47 -23.98
CA LEU A 9 34.34 11.67 -25.25
C LEU A 9 33.55 12.99 -25.30
N LYS A 10 33.26 13.61 -24.15
CA LYS A 10 32.56 14.91 -24.08
C LYS A 10 33.50 16.12 -24.07
N THR A 11 34.78 15.93 -23.79
CA THR A 11 35.77 17.01 -23.69
C THR A 11 36.66 17.04 -24.92
N GLY A 12 36.24 17.75 -25.97
CA GLY A 12 37.12 18.27 -27.02
C GLY A 12 37.89 17.25 -27.87
N THR A 13 37.32 16.07 -28.17
CA THR A 13 37.90 15.10 -29.11
C THR A 13 37.62 15.52 -30.56
N ARG A 14 38.60 15.37 -31.45
CA ARG A 14 38.38 15.63 -32.89
C ARG A 14 37.48 14.53 -33.46
N GLN A 15 36.76 14.83 -34.53
CA GLN A 15 35.88 13.85 -35.19
C GLN A 15 36.64 12.60 -35.66
N GLU A 16 37.89 12.77 -36.06
CA GLU A 16 38.81 11.68 -36.44
C GLU A 16 39.10 10.74 -35.25
N ASP A 17 39.43 11.29 -34.08
CA ASP A 17 39.69 10.52 -32.86
C ASP A 17 38.45 9.68 -32.44
N LEU A 18 37.26 10.23 -32.65
CA LEU A 18 35.99 9.55 -32.35
C LEU A 18 35.74 8.38 -33.32
N GLN A 19 36.06 8.57 -34.61
CA GLN A 19 35.94 7.50 -35.60
C GLN A 19 36.96 6.39 -35.37
N GLU A 20 38.20 6.73 -35.03
CA GLU A 20 39.24 5.76 -34.69
C GLU A 20 38.87 4.98 -33.42
N ALA A 21 38.40 5.66 -32.38
CA ALA A 21 37.93 5.00 -31.16
C ALA A 21 36.76 4.05 -31.42
N LYS A 22 35.82 4.44 -32.30
CA LYS A 22 34.70 3.59 -32.72
C LYS A 22 35.18 2.35 -33.47
N LEU A 23 36.14 2.49 -34.38
CA LEU A 23 36.75 1.37 -35.11
C LEU A 23 37.48 0.40 -34.17
N LEU A 24 38.29 0.92 -33.25
CA LEU A 24 39.01 0.11 -32.27
C LEU A 24 38.06 -0.62 -31.32
N ALA A 25 37.00 0.03 -30.85
CA ALA A 25 35.97 -0.59 -30.03
C ALA A 25 35.19 -1.67 -30.81
N SER A 26 34.92 -1.45 -32.10
CA SER A 26 34.29 -2.45 -32.98
C SER A 26 35.19 -3.68 -33.18
N LYS A 27 36.50 -3.48 -33.38
CA LYS A 27 37.50 -4.56 -33.43
C LYS A 27 37.54 -5.35 -32.11
N LEU A 28 37.58 -4.64 -30.99
CA LEU A 28 37.57 -5.27 -29.67
C LEU A 28 36.29 -6.09 -29.44
N PHE A 29 35.13 -5.59 -29.88
CA PHE A 29 33.86 -6.31 -29.80
C PHE A 29 33.93 -7.64 -30.54
N VAL A 30 34.35 -7.60 -31.82
CA VAL A 30 34.43 -8.79 -32.67
C VAL A 30 35.41 -9.82 -32.10
N ILE A 31 36.60 -9.38 -31.66
CA ILE A 31 37.60 -10.26 -31.05
C ILE A 31 37.08 -10.88 -29.76
N ALA A 32 36.44 -10.07 -28.91
CA ALA A 32 35.90 -10.55 -27.64
C ALA A 32 34.82 -11.61 -27.88
N VAL A 33 33.87 -11.35 -28.80
CA VAL A 33 32.78 -12.28 -29.12
C VAL A 33 33.30 -13.58 -29.77
N ARG A 34 34.36 -13.52 -30.60
CA ARG A 34 35.05 -14.73 -31.13
C ARG A 34 35.81 -15.50 -30.03
N GLY A 35 36.31 -14.79 -29.02
CA GLY A 35 37.07 -15.36 -27.91
C GLY A 35 36.18 -16.04 -26.87
N ALA A 36 36.68 -17.12 -26.25
CA ALA A 36 35.93 -17.89 -25.26
C ALA A 36 35.91 -17.26 -23.84
N LYS A 37 36.67 -16.18 -23.58
CA LYS A 37 36.78 -15.56 -22.24
C LYS A 37 36.33 -14.10 -22.25
N ILE A 38 35.05 -13.91 -21.96
CA ILE A 38 34.50 -12.64 -21.50
C ILE A 38 33.91 -12.91 -20.13
N HIS A 39 34.26 -12.07 -19.14
CA HIS A 39 33.80 -12.26 -17.76
C HIS A 39 32.41 -11.65 -17.49
N ASP A 40 31.94 -10.70 -18.34
CA ASP A 40 30.60 -10.10 -18.25
C ASP A 40 30.13 -9.55 -19.61
N ASP A 41 29.13 -10.18 -20.20
CA ASP A 41 28.55 -9.80 -21.51
C ASP A 41 27.93 -8.40 -21.51
N ARG A 42 27.55 -7.87 -20.34
CA ARG A 42 27.00 -6.51 -20.21
C ARG A 42 28.04 -5.45 -20.55
N ILE A 43 29.33 -5.77 -20.40
CA ILE A 43 30.43 -4.85 -20.77
C ILE A 43 30.45 -4.64 -22.28
N LEU A 44 30.24 -5.71 -23.06
CA LEU A 44 30.20 -5.63 -24.52
C LEU A 44 29.04 -4.77 -25.01
N VAL A 45 27.84 -5.00 -24.49
CA VAL A 45 26.65 -4.21 -24.88
C VAL A 45 26.84 -2.74 -24.52
N LYS A 46 27.36 -2.43 -23.33
CA LYS A 46 27.67 -1.06 -22.94
C LYS A 46 28.76 -0.40 -23.80
N MET A 47 29.69 -1.19 -24.31
CA MET A 47 30.71 -0.68 -25.23
C MET A 47 30.08 -0.27 -26.57
N LEU A 48 29.18 -1.10 -27.12
CA LEU A 48 28.44 -0.74 -28.32
C LEU A 48 27.64 0.56 -28.12
N GLU A 49 26.90 0.66 -27.02
CA GLU A 49 26.14 1.86 -26.65
C GLU A 49 27.01 3.11 -26.50
N LEU A 50 28.18 2.98 -25.88
CA LEU A 50 29.06 4.10 -25.57
C LEU A 50 29.75 4.67 -26.82
N PHE A 51 30.10 3.83 -27.78
CA PHE A 51 30.75 4.23 -29.03
C PHE A 51 29.79 4.35 -30.21
N GLY A 52 28.49 4.09 -30.00
CA GLY A 52 27.47 4.16 -31.05
C GLY A 52 27.71 3.16 -32.18
N ILE A 53 28.21 1.97 -31.85
CA ILE A 53 28.58 0.93 -32.83
C ILE A 53 27.31 0.31 -33.40
N ARG A 54 27.13 0.41 -34.71
CA ARG A 54 26.01 -0.14 -35.48
C ARG A 54 26.45 -1.45 -36.13
N LEU A 55 25.47 -2.20 -36.64
CA LEU A 55 25.71 -3.42 -37.39
C LEU A 55 26.67 -3.22 -38.59
N ALA A 56 26.60 -2.06 -39.26
CA ALA A 56 27.48 -1.71 -40.36
C ALA A 56 28.96 -1.62 -39.95
N ASP A 57 29.26 -1.07 -38.76
CA ASP A 57 30.62 -0.96 -38.24
C ASP A 57 31.21 -2.35 -37.90
N ILE A 58 30.36 -3.25 -37.39
CA ILE A 58 30.72 -4.64 -37.12
C ILE A 58 31.02 -5.37 -38.45
N ASN A 59 30.20 -5.12 -39.47
CA ASN A 59 30.38 -5.70 -40.79
C ASN A 59 31.70 -5.26 -41.45
N GLU A 60 32.04 -3.97 -41.37
CA GLU A 60 33.31 -3.43 -41.86
C GLU A 60 34.51 -4.11 -41.21
N VAL A 61 34.47 -4.28 -39.89
CA VAL A 61 35.53 -4.98 -39.15
C VAL A 61 35.62 -6.46 -39.53
N LEU A 62 34.49 -7.16 -39.64
CA LEU A 62 34.46 -8.57 -40.02
C LEU A 62 35.02 -8.79 -41.43
N PHE A 63 34.71 -7.88 -42.37
CA PHE A 63 35.26 -7.91 -43.74
C PHE A 63 36.79 -7.81 -43.75
N HIS A 64 37.36 -6.94 -42.94
CA HIS A 64 38.82 -6.79 -42.85
C HIS A 64 39.51 -7.98 -42.15
N LEU A 65 38.76 -8.82 -41.42
CA LEU A 65 39.28 -9.96 -40.68
C LEU A 65 39.08 -11.30 -41.42
N ASP A 66 38.01 -11.47 -42.19
CA ASP A 66 37.66 -12.70 -42.92
C ASP A 66 37.58 -12.43 -44.44
N ILE A 67 38.64 -12.78 -45.18
CA ILE A 67 38.86 -12.39 -46.60
C ILE A 67 38.03 -13.23 -47.62
N LYS A 68 36.88 -13.84 -47.30
CA LYS A 68 36.16 -14.68 -48.31
C LYS A 68 34.63 -14.53 -48.34
N ASN A 69 34.19 -14.15 -49.55
CA ASN A 69 32.87 -14.23 -50.20
C ASN A 69 31.73 -14.90 -49.41
N ASP A 70 30.72 -14.10 -49.08
CA ASP A 70 29.34 -14.20 -49.61
C ASP A 70 28.57 -12.92 -49.21
N SER A 71 27.37 -12.72 -49.78
CA SER A 71 26.41 -11.62 -49.54
C SER A 71 26.65 -10.72 -48.30
N PHE A 72 26.89 -9.42 -48.56
CA PHE A 72 27.42 -8.41 -47.64
C PHE A 72 26.62 -8.15 -46.35
N GLU A 73 25.32 -8.46 -46.29
CA GLU A 73 24.51 -8.21 -45.08
C GLU A 73 24.35 -9.42 -44.15
N ASP A 74 24.67 -10.62 -44.62
CA ASP A 74 24.32 -11.85 -43.92
C ASP A 74 25.40 -12.29 -42.92
N ILE A 75 26.67 -11.90 -43.13
CA ILE A 75 27.81 -12.29 -42.27
C ILE A 75 27.72 -11.66 -40.89
N ALA A 76 27.50 -10.34 -40.80
CA ALA A 76 27.40 -9.65 -39.52
C ALA A 76 26.15 -10.09 -38.73
N LYS A 77 25.02 -10.31 -39.40
CA LYS A 77 23.80 -10.85 -38.77
C LYS A 77 24.06 -12.26 -38.22
N ALA A 78 24.58 -13.17 -39.04
CA ALA A 78 24.91 -14.53 -38.60
C ALA A 78 25.94 -14.56 -37.45
N PHE A 79 26.91 -13.64 -37.45
CA PHE A 79 27.86 -13.47 -36.35
C PHE A 79 27.17 -13.07 -35.04
N ILE A 80 26.27 -12.09 -35.11
CA ILE A 80 25.48 -11.66 -33.95
C ILE A 80 24.54 -12.76 -33.50
N ASP A 81 23.90 -13.50 -34.40
CA ASP A 81 22.96 -14.58 -34.07
C ASP A 81 23.64 -15.70 -33.26
N ARG A 82 24.89 -16.04 -33.59
CA ARG A 82 25.70 -16.98 -32.79
C ARG A 82 25.96 -16.45 -31.39
N PHE A 83 26.23 -15.15 -31.26
CA PHE A 83 26.44 -14.53 -29.95
C PHE A 83 25.15 -14.45 -29.14
N ILE A 84 24.02 -14.12 -29.78
CA ILE A 84 22.69 -14.15 -29.16
C ILE A 84 22.41 -15.55 -28.64
N SER A 85 22.60 -16.59 -29.45
CA SER A 85 22.40 -17.99 -29.04
C SER A 85 23.18 -18.34 -27.76
N LYS A 86 24.44 -17.92 -27.67
CA LYS A 86 25.27 -18.10 -26.46
C LYS A 86 24.72 -17.33 -25.25
N LEU A 87 24.19 -16.12 -25.46
CA LEU A 87 23.55 -15.35 -24.39
C LEU A 87 22.27 -16.05 -23.89
N LEU A 88 21.50 -16.67 -24.78
CA LEU A 88 20.30 -17.43 -24.42
C LEU A 88 20.65 -18.71 -23.64
N GLU A 89 21.65 -19.46 -24.09
CA GLU A 89 22.20 -20.62 -23.35
C GLU A 89 22.66 -20.23 -21.94
N SER A 90 23.19 -19.02 -21.79
CA SER A 90 23.64 -18.44 -20.52
C SER A 90 22.54 -17.69 -19.74
N GLN A 91 21.27 -17.83 -20.13
CA GLN A 91 20.09 -17.17 -19.54
C GLN A 91 20.18 -15.63 -19.45
N SER A 92 20.97 -14.99 -20.32
CA SER A 92 21.21 -13.55 -20.33
C SER A 92 20.25 -12.80 -21.28
N TYR A 93 18.95 -13.06 -21.16
CA TYR A 93 17.90 -12.57 -22.07
C TYR A 93 17.83 -11.04 -22.17
N VAL A 94 17.93 -10.31 -21.05
CA VAL A 94 17.93 -8.82 -21.08
C VAL A 94 19.11 -8.28 -21.88
N THR A 95 20.28 -8.90 -21.75
CA THR A 95 21.50 -8.51 -22.49
C THR A 95 21.31 -8.78 -23.98
N ALA A 96 20.78 -9.95 -24.34
CA ALA A 96 20.48 -10.33 -25.72
C ALA A 96 19.51 -9.35 -26.39
N VAL A 97 18.38 -9.05 -25.73
CA VAL A 97 17.37 -8.11 -26.24
C VAL A 97 17.94 -6.68 -26.35
N THR A 98 18.78 -6.26 -25.40
CA THR A 98 19.44 -4.93 -25.47
C THR A 98 20.39 -4.84 -26.65
N LEU A 99 21.15 -5.91 -26.92
CA LEU A 99 22.03 -5.99 -28.07
C LEU A 99 21.25 -5.91 -29.39
N LEU A 100 20.18 -6.70 -29.53
CA LEU A 100 19.33 -6.72 -30.71
C LEU A 100 18.68 -5.34 -30.97
N GLU A 101 18.15 -4.71 -29.92
CA GLU A 101 17.58 -3.35 -30.00
C GLU A 101 18.63 -2.34 -30.47
N HIS A 102 19.83 -2.35 -29.87
CA HIS A 102 20.91 -1.41 -30.20
C HIS A 102 21.36 -1.56 -31.66
N LEU A 103 21.51 -2.80 -32.12
CA LEU A 103 21.92 -3.10 -33.50
C LEU A 103 20.76 -3.01 -34.50
N SER A 104 19.54 -2.74 -34.04
CA SER A 104 18.32 -2.68 -34.85
C SER A 104 18.00 -3.98 -35.60
N ILE A 105 18.33 -5.13 -34.99
CA ILE A 105 18.08 -6.46 -35.57
C ILE A 105 16.70 -6.94 -35.12
N ARG A 106 15.78 -7.15 -36.08
CA ARG A 106 14.42 -7.62 -35.83
C ARG A 106 14.29 -9.07 -36.27
N HIS A 107 14.39 -10.01 -35.33
CA HIS A 107 13.99 -11.39 -35.58
C HIS A 107 12.46 -11.45 -35.50
N SER A 108 11.79 -11.78 -36.59
CA SER A 108 10.32 -11.81 -36.64
C SER A 108 9.71 -13.03 -35.93
N GLU A 109 10.46 -13.73 -35.09
CA GLU A 109 10.00 -14.99 -34.54
C GLU A 109 9.30 -14.79 -33.19
N GLU A 110 8.02 -15.12 -33.15
CA GLU A 110 7.29 -15.24 -31.89
C GLU A 110 7.90 -16.31 -30.99
N SER A 111 8.61 -17.31 -31.54
CA SER A 111 9.34 -18.36 -30.80
C SER A 111 10.22 -17.78 -29.68
N PHE A 112 10.94 -16.69 -29.99
CA PHE A 112 11.85 -16.05 -29.04
C PHE A 112 11.09 -15.41 -27.87
N LEU A 113 9.92 -14.86 -28.12
CA LEU A 113 9.03 -14.35 -27.08
C LEU A 113 8.49 -15.50 -26.20
N HIS A 114 8.07 -16.61 -26.82
CA HIS A 114 7.56 -17.77 -26.11
C HIS A 114 8.62 -18.36 -25.18
N GLU A 115 9.87 -18.48 -25.64
CA GLU A 115 10.99 -18.94 -24.82
C GLU A 115 11.19 -18.05 -23.59
N MET A 116 11.22 -16.72 -23.76
CA MET A 116 11.33 -15.77 -22.64
C MET A 116 10.18 -15.92 -21.64
N LEU A 117 8.95 -16.16 -22.12
CA LEU A 117 7.79 -16.38 -21.26
C LEU A 117 7.86 -17.71 -20.50
N GLU A 118 8.36 -18.77 -21.12
CA GLU A 118 8.59 -20.07 -20.45
C GLU A 118 9.64 -19.97 -19.35
N LYS A 119 10.72 -19.21 -19.58
CA LYS A 119 11.76 -18.95 -18.59
C LYS A 119 11.39 -17.88 -17.56
N GLN A 120 10.20 -17.29 -17.65
CA GLN A 120 9.71 -16.21 -16.77
C GLN A 120 10.54 -14.92 -16.85
N GLU A 121 11.19 -14.68 -17.97
CA GLU A 121 12.03 -13.51 -18.24
C GLU A 121 11.19 -12.32 -18.74
N TYR A 122 10.20 -11.93 -17.94
CA TYR A 122 9.18 -10.93 -18.29
C TYR A 122 9.78 -9.57 -18.68
N ARG A 123 10.85 -9.15 -18.01
CA ARG A 123 11.49 -7.86 -18.30
C ARG A 123 12.16 -7.85 -19.68
N ALA A 124 12.76 -8.97 -20.09
CA ALA A 124 13.34 -9.12 -21.41
C ALA A 124 12.24 -9.18 -22.48
N ALA A 125 11.18 -9.95 -22.21
CA ALA A 125 10.01 -10.06 -23.09
C ALA A 125 9.33 -8.71 -23.36
N GLU A 126 9.09 -7.90 -22.32
CA GLU A 126 8.50 -6.56 -22.47
C GLU A 126 9.38 -5.61 -23.29
N LYS A 127 10.69 -5.62 -23.02
CA LYS A 127 11.65 -4.81 -23.77
C LYS A 127 11.67 -5.23 -25.25
N TRP A 128 11.68 -6.53 -25.51
CA TRP A 128 11.67 -7.07 -26.86
C TRP A 128 10.39 -6.72 -27.62
N ALA A 129 9.24 -6.92 -26.98
CA ALA A 129 7.95 -6.60 -27.58
C ALA A 129 7.82 -5.10 -27.89
N ALA A 130 8.28 -4.23 -27.00
CA ALA A 130 8.29 -2.79 -27.24
C ALA A 130 9.17 -2.39 -28.44
N PHE A 131 10.34 -3.01 -28.59
CA PHE A 131 11.23 -2.77 -29.72
C PHE A 131 10.64 -3.27 -31.05
N MET A 132 10.04 -4.46 -31.05
CA MET A 132 9.42 -5.07 -32.24
C MET A 132 8.16 -4.31 -32.66
N GLY A 133 7.43 -3.75 -31.71
CA GLY A 133 6.26 -2.90 -31.94
C GLY A 133 4.94 -3.63 -31.67
N LYS A 134 3.85 -3.02 -32.17
CA LYS A 134 2.46 -3.40 -31.83
C LYS A 134 2.14 -4.90 -31.97
N PRO A 135 2.51 -5.62 -33.07
CA PRO A 135 2.20 -7.04 -33.20
C PRO A 135 2.80 -7.90 -32.08
N MET A 136 4.06 -7.64 -31.71
CA MET A 136 4.75 -8.39 -30.66
C MET A 136 4.23 -8.04 -29.27
N LEU A 137 3.83 -6.77 -29.04
CA LEU A 137 3.11 -6.38 -27.83
C LEU A 137 1.79 -7.14 -27.69
N CYS A 138 1.03 -7.31 -28.79
CA CYS A 138 -0.19 -8.11 -28.78
C CYS A 138 0.09 -9.59 -28.47
N ALA A 139 1.13 -10.18 -29.05
CA ALA A 139 1.54 -11.55 -28.74
C ALA A 139 1.93 -11.72 -27.25
N LEU A 140 2.66 -10.76 -26.69
CA LEU A 140 3.03 -10.75 -25.28
C LEU A 140 1.81 -10.64 -24.35
N ILE A 141 0.86 -9.77 -24.68
CA ILE A 141 -0.38 -9.63 -23.91
C ILE A 141 -1.16 -10.95 -23.91
N ARG A 142 -1.31 -11.61 -25.06
CA ARG A 142 -1.96 -12.94 -25.13
C ARG A 142 -1.22 -13.97 -24.28
N GLY A 143 0.11 -14.03 -24.38
CA GLY A 143 0.93 -14.92 -23.56
C GLY A 143 0.82 -14.65 -22.05
N TYR A 144 0.61 -13.41 -21.62
CA TYR A 144 0.30 -13.08 -20.23
C TYR A 144 -1.10 -13.53 -19.81
N VAL A 145 -2.11 -13.37 -20.68
CA VAL A 145 -3.49 -13.83 -20.42
C VAL A 145 -3.53 -15.34 -20.25
N ASP A 146 -2.89 -16.10 -21.15
CA ASP A 146 -2.82 -17.57 -21.09
C ASP A 146 -2.17 -18.08 -19.80
N ARG A 147 -1.24 -17.30 -19.25
CA ARG A 147 -0.53 -17.58 -17.99
C ARG A 147 -1.22 -16.99 -16.76
N LYS A 148 -2.44 -16.44 -16.90
CA LYS A 148 -3.22 -15.79 -15.83
C LYS A 148 -2.50 -14.59 -15.17
N LEU A 149 -1.61 -13.91 -15.91
CA LEU A 149 -0.87 -12.73 -15.48
C LEU A 149 -1.63 -11.44 -15.83
N LEU A 150 -2.86 -11.32 -15.36
CA LEU A 150 -3.78 -10.22 -15.71
C LEU A 150 -3.21 -8.83 -15.39
N LYS A 151 -2.49 -8.69 -14.27
CA LYS A 151 -1.91 -7.40 -13.87
C LYS A 151 -0.90 -6.92 -14.90
N GLN A 152 0.01 -7.79 -15.33
CA GLN A 152 1.03 -7.47 -16.31
C GLN A 152 0.40 -7.18 -17.68
N ALA A 153 -0.58 -7.99 -18.09
CA ALA A 153 -1.33 -7.76 -19.32
C ALA A 153 -2.04 -6.39 -19.32
N TYR A 154 -2.75 -6.05 -18.25
CA TYR A 154 -3.44 -4.77 -18.09
C TYR A 154 -2.49 -3.57 -18.14
N GLU A 155 -1.35 -3.62 -17.43
CA GLU A 155 -0.36 -2.54 -17.44
C GLU A 155 0.24 -2.33 -18.84
N LEU A 156 0.50 -3.41 -19.59
CA LEU A 156 0.96 -3.31 -20.98
C LEU A 156 -0.09 -2.70 -21.91
N VAL A 157 -1.34 -3.13 -21.81
CA VAL A 157 -2.46 -2.57 -22.59
C VAL A 157 -2.57 -1.06 -22.33
N LYS A 158 -2.55 -0.66 -21.05
CA LYS A 158 -2.65 0.74 -20.65
C LYS A 158 -1.45 1.57 -21.12
N LYS A 159 -0.22 1.07 -20.95
CA LYS A 159 1.01 1.79 -21.30
C LYS A 159 1.14 2.05 -22.80
N ASN A 160 0.62 1.15 -23.63
CA ASN A 160 0.76 1.21 -25.09
C ASN A 160 -0.54 1.61 -25.81
N ASN A 161 -1.57 2.07 -25.09
CA ASN A 161 -2.88 2.46 -25.64
C ASN A 161 -3.59 1.37 -26.46
N LEU A 162 -3.48 0.11 -26.06
CA LEU A 162 -4.03 -1.05 -26.80
C LEU A 162 -5.44 -1.46 -26.34
N ARG A 163 -6.26 -0.46 -25.94
CA ARG A 163 -7.58 -0.71 -25.35
C ARG A 163 -8.55 -1.32 -26.36
N GLU A 164 -8.45 -0.93 -27.63
CA GLU A 164 -9.34 -1.40 -28.69
C GLU A 164 -9.04 -2.85 -29.08
N GLU A 165 -7.77 -3.26 -28.99
CA GLU A 165 -7.33 -4.62 -29.30
C GLU A 165 -7.63 -5.61 -28.16
N PHE A 166 -7.65 -5.13 -26.92
CA PHE A 166 -7.87 -5.96 -25.73
C PHE A 166 -8.89 -5.33 -24.77
N PRO A 167 -10.15 -5.12 -25.20
CA PRO A 167 -11.17 -4.48 -24.37
C PRO A 167 -11.48 -5.28 -23.11
N GLU A 168 -11.53 -6.62 -23.22
CA GLU A 168 -11.79 -7.53 -22.09
C GLU A 168 -10.68 -7.48 -21.03
N VAL A 169 -9.41 -7.57 -21.45
CA VAL A 169 -8.25 -7.49 -20.52
C VAL A 169 -8.22 -6.14 -19.82
N TYR A 170 -8.53 -5.07 -20.54
CA TYR A 170 -8.59 -3.72 -19.98
C TYR A 170 -9.69 -3.60 -18.92
N GLN A 171 -10.87 -4.14 -19.22
CA GLN A 171 -12.02 -4.17 -18.31
C GLN A 171 -11.73 -4.99 -17.05
N MET A 172 -11.25 -6.24 -17.20
CA MET A 172 -10.89 -7.12 -16.10
C MET A 172 -9.80 -6.51 -15.19
N GLY A 173 -8.85 -5.79 -15.77
CA GLY A 173 -7.82 -5.08 -15.00
C GLY A 173 -8.37 -3.93 -14.15
N LYS A 174 -9.34 -3.18 -14.68
CA LYS A 174 -10.07 -2.17 -13.90
C LYS A 174 -10.90 -2.80 -12.79
N GLU A 175 -11.65 -3.87 -13.08
CA GLU A 175 -12.44 -4.61 -12.10
C GLU A 175 -11.57 -5.19 -10.99
N SER A 176 -10.41 -5.79 -11.31
CA SER A 176 -9.45 -6.26 -10.31
C SER A 176 -8.96 -5.13 -9.41
N THR A 177 -8.73 -3.95 -9.99
CA THR A 177 -8.31 -2.76 -9.23
C THR A 177 -9.42 -2.25 -8.32
N LEU A 178 -10.67 -2.23 -8.78
CA LEU A 178 -11.84 -1.85 -8.00
C LEU A 178 -12.10 -2.83 -6.87
N LYS A 179 -12.05 -4.14 -7.15
CA LYS A 179 -12.20 -5.20 -6.15
C LYS A 179 -11.20 -5.04 -5.00
N LYS A 180 -9.92 -4.79 -5.33
CA LYS A 180 -8.88 -4.53 -4.32
C LYS A 180 -9.12 -3.28 -3.47
N LEU A 181 -9.78 -2.26 -4.03
CA LEU A 181 -10.17 -1.07 -3.27
C LEU A 181 -11.34 -1.39 -2.34
N ALA A 182 -12.38 -2.05 -2.85
CA ALA A 182 -13.55 -2.46 -2.07
C ALA A 182 -13.17 -3.38 -0.90
N GLU A 183 -12.32 -4.38 -1.13
CA GLU A 183 -11.79 -5.29 -0.09
C GLU A 183 -11.03 -4.55 1.02
N LYS A 184 -10.43 -3.39 0.70
CA LYS A 184 -9.71 -2.53 1.65
C LYS A 184 -10.62 -1.53 2.37
N GLY A 185 -11.90 -1.45 2.01
CA GLY A 185 -12.85 -0.44 2.49
C GLY A 185 -12.70 0.92 1.81
N CYS A 186 -11.98 1.02 0.69
CA CYS A 186 -11.73 2.27 -0.02
C CYS A 186 -12.84 2.59 -1.03
N TRP A 187 -14.10 2.61 -0.57
CA TRP A 187 -15.28 2.65 -1.45
C TRP A 187 -15.40 3.93 -2.27
N ASP A 188 -15.22 5.10 -1.67
CA ASP A 188 -15.29 6.40 -2.37
C ASP A 188 -14.22 6.53 -3.48
N ILE A 189 -13.04 5.93 -3.25
CA ILE A 189 -11.97 5.87 -4.28
C ILE A 189 -12.41 4.95 -5.42
N ALA A 190 -13.00 3.80 -5.10
CA ALA A 190 -13.49 2.86 -6.09
C ALA A 190 -14.60 3.50 -6.93
N GLU A 191 -15.54 4.17 -6.27
CA GLU A 191 -16.62 4.90 -6.90
C GLU A 191 -16.09 6.01 -7.82
N THR A 192 -15.14 6.83 -7.35
CA THR A 192 -14.52 7.88 -8.17
C THR A 192 -13.85 7.34 -9.43
N ARG A 193 -13.31 6.12 -9.38
CA ARG A 193 -12.71 5.45 -10.55
C ARG A 193 -13.75 4.81 -11.48
N ALA A 194 -14.90 4.43 -10.95
CA ALA A 194 -15.98 3.80 -11.69
C ALA A 194 -16.99 4.80 -12.29
N LYS A 195 -17.12 6.01 -11.75
CA LYS A 195 -18.19 6.99 -12.06
C LYS A 195 -18.45 7.29 -13.54
N SER A 196 -17.46 7.11 -14.42
CA SER A 196 -17.59 7.36 -15.86
C SER A 196 -17.90 6.10 -16.68
N ASP A 197 -18.10 4.96 -16.01
CA ASP A 197 -18.21 3.64 -16.63
C ASP A 197 -19.32 2.85 -15.92
N ARG A 198 -20.47 2.71 -16.58
CA ARG A 198 -21.66 2.10 -15.99
C ARG A 198 -21.42 0.64 -15.56
N GLN A 199 -20.67 -0.13 -16.35
CA GLN A 199 -20.38 -1.54 -16.01
C GLN A 199 -19.54 -1.64 -14.73
N LEU A 200 -18.60 -0.72 -14.53
CA LEU A 200 -17.80 -0.69 -13.31
C LEU A 200 -18.60 -0.25 -12.09
N LEU A 201 -19.59 0.64 -12.26
CA LEU A 201 -20.52 1.02 -11.19
C LEU A 201 -21.41 -0.16 -10.82
N GLU A 202 -21.98 -0.87 -11.79
CA GLU A 202 -22.76 -2.09 -11.58
C GLU A 202 -21.93 -3.18 -10.89
N TYR A 203 -20.66 -3.35 -11.28
CA TYR A 203 -19.73 -4.24 -10.59
C TYR A 203 -19.43 -3.80 -9.15
N LEU A 204 -19.32 -2.50 -8.89
CA LEU A 204 -19.14 -1.97 -7.54
C LEU A 204 -20.37 -2.25 -6.65
N VAL A 205 -21.58 -2.13 -7.20
CA VAL A 205 -22.81 -2.54 -6.52
C VAL A 205 -22.78 -4.04 -6.20
N TYR A 206 -22.41 -4.88 -7.17
CA TYR A 206 -22.26 -6.32 -6.95
C TYR A 206 -21.27 -6.62 -5.81
N LEU A 207 -20.11 -5.97 -5.78
CA LEU A 207 -19.14 -6.14 -4.70
C LEU A 207 -19.70 -5.71 -3.33
N ALA A 208 -20.52 -4.64 -3.28
CA ALA A 208 -21.16 -4.21 -2.04
C ALA A 208 -22.23 -5.21 -1.58
N MET A 209 -22.99 -5.79 -2.52
CA MET A 209 -23.94 -6.87 -2.24
C MET A 209 -23.23 -8.12 -1.70
N GLU A 210 -22.17 -8.59 -2.36
CA GLU A 210 -21.37 -9.74 -1.90
C GLU A 210 -20.77 -9.51 -0.51
N ALA A 211 -20.41 -8.26 -0.20
CA ALA A 211 -19.90 -7.88 1.10
C ALA A 211 -21.00 -7.62 2.14
N GLY A 212 -22.28 -7.67 1.79
CA GLY A 212 -23.39 -7.42 2.72
C GLY A 212 -23.57 -5.95 3.13
N TYR A 213 -23.06 -4.99 2.35
CA TYR A 213 -23.22 -3.55 2.61
C TYR A 213 -24.49 -3.00 1.95
N SER A 214 -25.66 -3.34 2.50
CA SER A 214 -26.96 -2.96 1.94
C SER A 214 -27.14 -1.44 1.81
N GLU A 215 -26.66 -0.68 2.78
CA GLU A 215 -26.73 0.78 2.76
C GLU A 215 -25.89 1.38 1.63
N LYS A 216 -24.74 0.77 1.31
CA LYS A 216 -23.88 1.23 0.21
C LYS A 216 -24.45 0.82 -1.14
N VAL A 217 -25.13 -0.32 -1.23
CA VAL A 217 -25.88 -0.75 -2.42
C VAL A 217 -26.97 0.26 -2.75
N ASP A 218 -27.81 0.60 -1.77
CA ASP A 218 -28.90 1.55 -1.95
C ASP A 218 -28.33 2.94 -2.34
N GLU A 219 -27.27 3.41 -1.66
CA GLU A 219 -26.60 4.68 -1.98
C GLU A 219 -26.07 4.74 -3.42
N LEU A 220 -25.38 3.69 -3.89
CA LEU A 220 -24.84 3.63 -5.25
C LEU A 220 -25.94 3.55 -6.29
N CYS A 221 -27.00 2.77 -6.03
CA CYS A 221 -28.12 2.64 -6.95
C CYS A 221 -28.87 3.96 -7.11
N ASP A 222 -29.16 4.64 -6.00
CA ASP A 222 -29.89 5.91 -6.02
C ASP A 222 -29.02 7.03 -6.65
N ARG A 223 -27.75 7.14 -6.27
CA ARG A 223 -26.83 8.18 -6.79
C ARG A 223 -26.64 8.11 -8.31
N TYR A 224 -26.57 6.92 -8.87
CA TYR A 224 -26.31 6.71 -10.30
C TYR A 224 -27.52 6.19 -11.09
N SER A 225 -28.70 6.16 -10.48
CA SER A 225 -29.93 5.65 -11.10
C SER A 225 -29.76 4.25 -11.71
N LEU A 226 -29.15 3.34 -10.95
CA LEU A 226 -28.94 1.95 -11.36
C LEU A 226 -30.18 1.10 -11.02
N THR A 227 -30.59 0.24 -11.94
CA THR A 227 -31.80 -0.58 -11.84
C THR A 227 -31.46 -2.06 -12.03
N GLY A 228 -32.25 -2.97 -11.45
CA GLY A 228 -32.03 -4.41 -11.58
C GLY A 228 -31.28 -5.06 -10.41
N PHE A 229 -30.90 -4.28 -9.40
CA PHE A 229 -30.38 -4.78 -8.13
C PHE A 229 -31.51 -4.90 -7.11
N ILE A 230 -31.54 -6.01 -6.38
CA ILE A 230 -32.53 -6.27 -5.33
C ILE A 230 -32.27 -5.29 -4.17
N LYS A 231 -33.26 -4.46 -3.84
CA LYS A 231 -33.17 -3.51 -2.72
C LYS A 231 -33.14 -4.22 -1.37
N SER A 232 -32.55 -3.56 -0.38
CA SER A 232 -32.27 -4.03 0.99
C SER A 232 -33.30 -4.95 1.68
N LYS A 233 -34.60 -4.83 1.39
CA LYS A 233 -35.67 -5.61 2.04
C LYS A 233 -35.79 -7.08 1.63
N GLU A 234 -35.17 -7.52 0.53
CA GLU A 234 -35.26 -8.91 0.05
C GLU A 234 -33.94 -9.70 0.18
N THR A 235 -32.81 -9.00 0.35
CA THR A 235 -31.45 -9.58 0.39
C THR A 235 -31.09 -10.20 1.75
N GLU A 236 -31.75 -9.78 2.84
CA GLU A 236 -31.54 -10.29 4.20
C GLU A 236 -31.76 -11.81 4.32
N ALA A 237 -32.63 -12.39 3.47
CA ALA A 237 -32.92 -13.81 3.50
C ALA A 237 -31.80 -14.68 2.88
N SER A 238 -30.99 -14.14 1.96
CA SER A 238 -30.01 -14.89 1.16
C SER A 238 -28.56 -14.85 1.68
N LEU A 239 -28.18 -13.84 2.47
CA LEU A 239 -26.81 -13.64 2.97
C LEU A 239 -26.70 -13.76 4.50
N GLN A 240 -27.36 -14.76 5.09
CA GLN A 240 -27.45 -14.98 6.54
C GLN A 240 -26.11 -15.07 7.30
N HIS A 241 -24.97 -15.13 6.61
CA HIS A 241 -23.62 -15.26 7.20
C HIS A 241 -22.81 -13.96 7.30
N ILE A 242 -23.18 -12.87 6.60
CA ILE A 242 -22.39 -11.63 6.60
C ILE A 242 -23.18 -10.54 7.33
N ARG A 243 -22.76 -10.28 8.57
CA ARG A 243 -23.34 -9.27 9.45
C ARG A 243 -22.23 -8.39 10.01
N TYR A 244 -22.55 -7.12 10.21
CA TYR A 244 -21.68 -6.13 10.84
C TYR A 244 -22.21 -5.74 12.22
N LEU A 245 -21.30 -5.27 13.07
CA LEU A 245 -21.63 -4.80 14.41
C LEU A 245 -22.40 -3.48 14.31
N HIS A 246 -23.50 -3.38 15.06
CA HIS A 246 -24.27 -2.14 15.18
C HIS A 246 -24.12 -1.53 16.58
N LEU A 247 -24.32 -0.20 16.69
CA LEU A 247 -24.19 0.53 17.96
C LEU A 247 -25.18 0.03 19.04
N ASP A 248 -26.37 -0.40 18.63
CA ASP A 248 -27.39 -0.97 19.53
C ASP A 248 -26.86 -2.19 20.31
N GLU A 249 -25.90 -2.93 19.76
CA GLU A 249 -25.25 -4.07 20.41
C GLU A 249 -24.21 -3.65 21.46
N LEU A 250 -23.74 -2.40 21.36
CA LEU A 250 -22.76 -1.83 22.28
C LEU A 250 -23.39 -1.07 23.44
N ALA A 251 -24.73 -1.02 23.54
CA ALA A 251 -25.46 -0.27 24.56
C ALA A 251 -25.02 1.21 24.60
N ILE A 252 -24.80 1.80 23.43
CA ILE A 252 -24.59 3.23 23.27
C ILE A 252 -25.97 3.89 23.22
N ASP A 253 -26.25 4.75 24.19
CA ASP A 253 -27.51 5.47 24.34
C ASP A 253 -27.58 6.64 23.34
N ASP A 254 -26.48 7.40 23.22
CA ASP A 254 -26.46 8.65 22.45
C ASP A 254 -25.15 8.89 21.69
N ILE A 255 -25.28 9.46 20.49
CA ILE A 255 -24.18 10.05 19.71
C ILE A 255 -24.36 11.57 19.73
N ILE A 256 -23.42 12.27 20.35
CA ILE A 256 -23.48 13.72 20.55
C ILE A 256 -22.49 14.40 19.61
N TRP A 257 -23.01 15.17 18.66
CA TRP A 257 -22.19 16.06 17.83
C TRP A 257 -21.78 17.29 18.64
N VAL A 258 -20.48 17.56 18.71
CA VAL A 258 -19.89 18.61 19.55
C VAL A 258 -19.16 19.61 18.66
N ASP A 259 -19.83 20.74 18.40
CA ASP A 259 -19.33 21.77 17.48
C ASP A 259 -19.49 23.19 18.05
N GLU A 260 -19.85 23.32 19.32
CA GLU A 260 -19.92 24.58 20.06
C GLU A 260 -19.14 24.53 21.39
N PRO A 261 -18.60 25.65 21.88
CA PRO A 261 -17.82 25.69 23.13
C PRO A 261 -18.56 25.14 24.35
N ILE A 262 -19.87 25.42 24.46
CA ILE A 262 -20.71 24.95 25.57
C ILE A 262 -20.82 23.42 25.53
N SER A 263 -21.21 22.87 24.37
CA SER A 263 -21.29 21.42 24.17
C SER A 263 -19.95 20.72 24.42
N LEU A 264 -18.82 21.37 24.07
CA LEU A 264 -17.49 20.84 24.33
C LEU A 264 -17.15 20.79 25.82
N HIS A 265 -17.52 21.83 26.58
CA HIS A 265 -17.37 21.81 28.03
C HIS A 265 -18.21 20.73 28.70
N GLU A 266 -19.46 20.55 28.26
CA GLU A 266 -20.34 19.49 28.76
C GLU A 266 -19.78 18.10 28.47
N ALA A 267 -19.34 17.87 27.23
CA ALA A 267 -18.67 16.63 26.83
C ALA A 267 -17.40 16.37 27.66
N THR A 268 -16.58 17.40 27.87
CA THR A 268 -15.34 17.29 28.66
C THR A 268 -15.63 16.94 30.11
N ASN A 269 -16.60 17.60 30.74
CA ASN A 269 -17.00 17.34 32.12
C ASN A 269 -17.52 15.91 32.29
N HIS A 270 -18.29 15.41 31.31
CA HIS A 270 -18.76 14.03 31.31
C HIS A 270 -17.57 13.06 31.20
N VAL A 271 -16.67 13.27 30.23
CA VAL A 271 -15.48 12.43 29.98
C VAL A 271 -14.55 12.37 31.19
N GLU A 272 -14.35 13.48 31.92
CA GLU A 272 -13.55 13.50 33.15
C GLU A 272 -14.11 12.65 34.29
N GLY A 273 -15.42 12.39 34.29
CA GLY A 273 -16.07 11.46 35.21
C GLY A 273 -15.79 9.99 34.90
N CYS A 274 -15.30 9.69 33.68
CA CYS A 274 -15.05 8.33 33.22
C CYS A 274 -13.63 7.86 33.56
N LYS A 275 -13.49 6.55 33.84
CA LYS A 275 -12.17 5.92 34.09
C LYS A 275 -11.50 5.43 32.81
N VAL A 276 -12.29 5.09 31.80
CA VAL A 276 -11.86 4.50 30.53
C VAL A 276 -12.64 5.17 29.42
N ILE A 277 -11.95 5.58 28.36
CA ILE A 277 -12.55 6.14 27.14
C ILE A 277 -11.95 5.49 25.89
N GLY A 278 -12.72 5.41 24.82
CA GLY A 278 -12.27 5.02 23.49
C GLY A 278 -12.02 6.26 22.63
N LEU A 279 -10.95 6.25 21.85
CA LEU A 279 -10.56 7.35 20.98
C LEU A 279 -10.35 6.85 19.56
N ASP A 280 -10.83 7.64 18.60
CA ASP A 280 -10.51 7.50 17.19
C ASP A 280 -10.47 8.88 16.52
N CYS A 281 -10.00 8.95 15.28
CA CYS A 281 -9.95 10.19 14.50
C CYS A 281 -10.22 9.92 13.02
N GLU A 282 -10.87 10.89 12.37
CA GLU A 282 -11.17 10.79 10.94
C GLU A 282 -10.78 12.05 10.18
N TRP A 283 -10.32 11.87 8.93
CA TRP A 283 -9.92 12.97 8.05
C TRP A 283 -10.19 12.64 6.59
N LYS A 284 -10.43 13.68 5.80
CA LYS A 284 -10.56 13.52 4.36
C LYS A 284 -9.32 12.82 3.78
N PRO A 285 -9.49 11.73 3.00
CA PRO A 285 -8.32 11.06 2.43
C PRO A 285 -7.60 11.94 1.41
N ASN A 286 -6.28 11.82 1.34
CA ASN A 286 -5.49 12.48 0.32
C ASN A 286 -5.16 11.59 -0.86
N TYR A 287 -5.44 12.13 -2.05
CA TYR A 287 -5.19 11.46 -3.32
C TYR A 287 -4.07 12.13 -4.13
N GLU A 288 -3.66 13.34 -3.73
CA GLU A 288 -2.53 14.06 -4.30
C GLU A 288 -1.26 13.80 -3.49
N LYS A 289 -0.15 13.55 -4.18
CA LYS A 289 1.15 13.34 -3.51
C LYS A 289 1.65 14.67 -2.96
N GLY A 290 1.82 14.75 -1.65
CA GLY A 290 2.49 15.87 -0.97
C GLY A 290 1.56 16.77 -0.16
N SER A 291 0.24 16.62 -0.26
CA SER A 291 -0.70 17.27 0.65
C SER A 291 -1.05 16.34 1.82
N ARG A 292 -1.30 16.92 3.01
CA ARG A 292 -1.88 16.24 4.18
C ARG A 292 -3.14 16.99 4.61
N ASN A 293 -4.25 16.29 4.75
CA ASN A 293 -5.50 16.88 5.22
C ASN A 293 -5.48 16.91 6.74
N LYS A 294 -6.13 17.93 7.29
CA LYS A 294 -6.25 18.05 8.74
C LYS A 294 -7.18 16.97 9.28
N VAL A 295 -6.95 16.55 10.52
CA VAL A 295 -7.94 15.75 11.25
C VAL A 295 -9.25 16.52 11.29
N SER A 296 -10.33 15.92 10.79
CA SER A 296 -11.61 16.61 10.62
C SER A 296 -12.49 16.48 11.85
N ILE A 297 -12.51 15.29 12.45
CA ILE A 297 -13.26 14.99 13.67
C ILE A 297 -12.45 14.08 14.59
N MET A 298 -12.79 14.13 15.88
CA MET A 298 -12.30 13.20 16.89
C MET A 298 -13.48 12.58 17.63
N GLN A 299 -13.44 11.26 17.80
CA GLN A 299 -14.45 10.54 18.55
C GLN A 299 -13.95 10.22 19.94
N ILE A 300 -14.78 10.48 20.95
CA ILE A 300 -14.52 10.10 22.34
C ILE A 300 -15.71 9.28 22.83
N ALA A 301 -15.51 7.98 22.93
CA ALA A 301 -16.51 7.06 23.48
C ALA A 301 -16.34 6.93 25.00
N THR A 302 -17.45 6.87 25.70
CA THR A 302 -17.59 6.41 27.09
C THR A 302 -18.34 5.07 27.10
N GLU A 303 -18.76 4.59 28.27
CA GLU A 303 -19.44 3.29 28.35
C GLU A 303 -20.78 3.26 27.61
N ASN A 304 -21.46 4.41 27.50
CA ASN A 304 -22.80 4.51 26.93
C ASN A 304 -23.02 5.73 26.02
N MET A 305 -22.04 6.62 25.86
CA MET A 305 -22.17 7.79 24.98
C MET A 305 -20.96 7.91 24.06
N VAL A 306 -21.15 8.51 22.88
CA VAL A 306 -20.04 8.89 22.01
C VAL A 306 -20.13 10.36 21.63
N PHE A 307 -19.08 11.10 21.92
CA PHE A 307 -18.93 12.49 21.52
C PHE A 307 -18.13 12.57 20.22
N VAL A 308 -18.70 13.18 19.18
CA VAL A 308 -18.03 13.42 17.91
C VAL A 308 -17.71 14.90 17.81
N ILE A 309 -16.44 15.24 18.01
CA ILE A 309 -15.96 16.63 18.11
C ILE A 309 -15.56 17.16 16.74
N ASP A 310 -16.16 18.28 16.32
CA ASP A 310 -15.81 18.99 15.09
C ASP A 310 -14.52 19.81 15.29
N LEU A 311 -13.37 19.19 15.05
CA LEU A 311 -12.08 19.85 15.21
C LEU A 311 -11.88 20.99 14.21
N ILE A 312 -12.50 20.93 13.02
CA ILE A 312 -12.38 21.99 12.01
C ILE A 312 -13.07 23.26 12.52
N LYS A 313 -14.34 23.17 12.91
CA LYS A 313 -15.09 24.34 13.39
C LYS A 313 -14.50 24.89 14.70
N LEU A 314 -14.28 24.02 15.69
CA LEU A 314 -13.84 24.44 17.02
C LEU A 314 -12.43 25.01 17.05
N SER A 315 -11.51 24.53 16.19
CA SER A 315 -10.17 25.10 16.10
C SER A 315 -10.16 26.52 15.50
N ASN A 316 -11.13 26.83 14.64
CA ASN A 316 -11.27 28.17 14.05
C ASN A 316 -12.03 29.13 14.96
N GLU A 317 -13.13 28.67 15.57
CA GLU A 317 -14.06 29.53 16.31
C GLU A 317 -13.73 29.65 17.80
N ALA A 318 -13.16 28.59 18.41
CA ALA A 318 -12.88 28.55 19.84
C ALA A 318 -11.58 27.79 20.19
N PRO A 319 -10.42 28.14 19.59
CA PRO A 319 -9.18 27.40 19.74
C PRO A 319 -8.72 27.23 21.19
N ALA A 320 -8.81 28.29 22.01
CA ALA A 320 -8.39 28.24 23.41
C ALA A 320 -9.27 27.30 24.26
N VAL A 321 -10.58 27.26 23.97
CA VAL A 321 -11.53 26.36 24.65
C VAL A 321 -11.26 24.92 24.23
N LEU A 322 -11.07 24.69 22.93
CA LEU A 322 -10.74 23.37 22.38
C LEU A 322 -9.46 22.82 23.01
N ASP A 323 -8.40 23.61 23.02
CA ASP A 323 -7.10 23.19 23.56
C ASP A 323 -7.19 22.91 25.07
N SER A 324 -7.80 23.81 25.85
CA SER A 324 -7.97 23.62 27.29
C SER A 324 -8.81 22.38 27.63
N CYS A 325 -9.87 22.11 26.89
CA CYS A 325 -10.72 20.93 27.09
C CYS A 325 -9.99 19.63 26.76
N LEU A 326 -9.29 19.59 25.62
CA LEU A 326 -8.54 18.40 25.23
C LEU A 326 -7.31 18.17 26.11
N ILE A 327 -6.66 19.22 26.65
CA ILE A 327 -5.62 19.10 27.68
C ILE A 327 -6.15 18.33 28.90
N ARG A 328 -7.34 18.72 29.40
CA ARG A 328 -7.98 18.06 30.55
C ARG A 328 -8.20 16.57 30.32
N ILE A 329 -8.47 16.16 29.08
CA ILE A 329 -8.65 14.75 28.71
C ILE A 329 -7.29 14.07 28.51
N PHE A 330 -6.49 14.52 27.54
CA PHE A 330 -5.25 13.85 27.11
C PHE A 330 -4.19 13.81 28.20
N HIS A 331 -4.03 14.89 28.97
CA HIS A 331 -2.99 14.99 29.99
C HIS A 331 -3.40 14.37 31.33
N SER A 332 -4.65 13.92 31.48
CA SER A 332 -5.13 13.37 32.75
C SER A 332 -4.58 11.95 33.03
N PRO A 333 -3.89 11.72 34.17
CA PRO A 333 -3.50 10.39 34.65
C PRO A 333 -4.66 9.61 35.28
N ARG A 334 -5.89 10.13 35.24
CA ARG A 334 -7.06 9.45 35.84
C ARG A 334 -7.87 8.69 34.81
N ILE A 335 -7.70 9.02 33.54
CA ILE A 335 -8.48 8.49 32.43
C ILE A 335 -7.57 7.59 31.61
N LEU A 336 -7.94 6.32 31.46
CA LEU A 336 -7.32 5.40 30.51
C LEU A 336 -7.91 5.66 29.11
N LYS A 337 -7.06 6.04 28.16
CA LYS A 337 -7.42 6.25 26.77
C LYS A 337 -7.16 4.95 26.02
N LEU A 338 -8.16 4.43 25.34
CA LEU A 338 -8.03 3.29 24.44
C LEU A 338 -7.99 3.82 23.01
N GLY A 339 -7.08 3.29 22.21
CA GLY A 339 -7.00 3.60 20.78
C GLY A 339 -6.52 2.39 20.00
N TYR A 340 -6.64 2.41 18.67
CA TYR A 340 -6.10 1.36 17.81
C TYR A 340 -5.11 1.97 16.81
N ASN A 341 -3.81 1.71 17.00
CA ASN A 341 -2.74 2.41 16.28
C ASN A 341 -2.79 3.94 16.48
N PHE A 342 -3.29 4.39 17.62
CA PHE A 342 -3.63 5.80 17.89
C PHE A 342 -2.41 6.72 17.98
N GLN A 343 -1.19 6.16 18.10
CA GLN A 343 0.03 6.96 17.95
C GLN A 343 0.16 7.59 16.56
N CYS A 344 -0.37 6.93 15.51
CA CYS A 344 -0.43 7.50 14.18
C CYS A 344 -1.40 8.69 14.14
N ASP A 345 -2.56 8.55 14.76
CA ASP A 345 -3.57 9.61 14.84
C ASP A 345 -3.04 10.80 15.63
N MET A 346 -2.33 10.55 16.73
CA MET A 346 -1.69 11.62 17.49
C MET A 346 -0.66 12.41 16.69
N LYS A 347 0.13 11.75 15.83
CA LYS A 347 1.05 12.46 14.93
C LYS A 347 0.29 13.30 13.90
N GLN A 348 -0.86 12.82 13.42
CA GLN A 348 -1.70 13.54 12.47
C GLN A 348 -2.38 14.74 13.14
N LEU A 349 -2.87 14.60 14.36
CA LEU A 349 -3.43 15.69 15.19
C LEU A 349 -2.40 16.78 15.44
N ALA A 350 -1.21 16.41 15.94
CA ALA A 350 -0.13 17.36 16.22
C ALA A 350 0.35 18.11 14.97
N GLN A 351 0.28 17.51 13.79
CA GLN A 351 0.56 18.18 12.50
C GLN A 351 -0.60 19.04 12.00
N SER A 352 -1.84 18.65 12.30
CA SER A 352 -3.03 19.39 11.85
C SER A 352 -3.22 20.69 12.64
N TYR A 353 -2.78 20.67 13.90
CA TYR A 353 -3.01 21.67 14.92
C TYR A 353 -1.72 21.94 15.71
N GLU A 354 -0.66 22.37 15.01
CA GLU A 354 0.70 22.52 15.58
C GLU A 354 0.77 23.45 16.81
N ASP A 355 -0.13 24.44 16.86
CA ASP A 355 -0.21 25.42 17.95
C ASP A 355 -0.90 24.88 19.21
N PHE A 356 -1.55 23.71 19.16
CA PHE A 356 -2.33 23.17 20.26
C PHE A 356 -1.45 22.36 21.20
N ASP A 357 -1.47 22.69 22.49
CA ASP A 357 -0.68 21.98 23.49
C ASP A 357 -1.28 20.61 23.85
N CYS A 358 -2.60 20.44 23.69
CA CYS A 358 -3.30 19.19 24.00
C CYS A 358 -2.79 17.97 23.21
N PHE A 359 -2.18 18.18 22.04
CA PHE A 359 -1.68 17.10 21.19
C PHE A 359 -0.17 16.84 21.34
N LYS A 360 0.54 17.65 22.14
CA LYS A 360 1.99 17.52 22.37
C LYS A 360 2.31 16.53 23.49
N HIS A 361 1.34 16.29 24.38
CA HIS A 361 1.48 15.41 25.52
C HIS A 361 0.25 14.52 25.69
N PHE A 362 0.45 13.30 26.16
CA PHE A 362 -0.67 12.45 26.60
C PHE A 362 -0.20 11.52 27.72
N GLU A 363 -1.14 11.18 28.59
CA GLU A 363 -0.94 10.18 29.64
C GLU A 363 -1.93 9.04 29.52
N MET A 364 -1.55 7.85 29.98
CA MET A 364 -2.44 6.70 30.08
C MET A 364 -3.10 6.29 28.76
N LEU A 365 -2.34 6.24 27.66
CA LEU A 365 -2.82 5.68 26.40
C LEU A 365 -2.48 4.19 26.35
N LEU A 366 -3.49 3.35 26.13
CA LEU A 366 -3.36 1.94 25.81
C LEU A 366 -3.72 1.74 24.35
N ASP A 367 -2.71 1.45 23.54
CA ASP A 367 -2.93 1.08 22.14
C ASP A 367 -3.28 -0.41 22.06
N ILE A 368 -4.55 -0.68 21.76
CA ILE A 368 -5.14 -2.01 21.72
C ILE A 368 -4.43 -2.89 20.68
N GLN A 369 -3.91 -2.32 19.59
CA GLN A 369 -3.19 -3.08 18.57
C GLN A 369 -1.96 -3.81 19.16
N ASN A 370 -1.27 -3.18 20.10
CA ASN A 370 -0.07 -3.73 20.73
C ASN A 370 -0.39 -4.88 21.70
N VAL A 371 -1.60 -4.91 22.27
CA VAL A 371 -2.03 -5.97 23.19
C VAL A 371 -2.26 -7.29 22.44
N PHE A 372 -2.81 -7.24 21.23
CA PHE A 372 -3.20 -8.42 20.43
C PHE A 372 -2.17 -8.86 19.39
N LYS A 373 -0.98 -8.24 19.35
CA LYS A 373 0.08 -8.53 18.36
C LYS A 373 -0.45 -8.53 16.92
N GLU A 374 -1.11 -7.43 16.56
CA GLU A 374 -1.64 -7.10 15.23
C GLU A 374 -2.37 -8.24 14.50
N PRO A 375 -3.70 -8.41 14.73
CA PRO A 375 -4.50 -9.32 13.91
C PRO A 375 -4.60 -8.80 12.47
N ARG A 376 -4.65 -9.73 11.51
CA ARG A 376 -4.89 -9.38 10.10
C ARG A 376 -6.26 -8.69 9.99
N GLY A 377 -6.29 -7.52 9.34
CA GLY A 377 -7.55 -6.85 8.98
C GLY A 377 -7.91 -5.60 9.79
N GLY A 378 -7.02 -5.12 10.67
CA GLY A 378 -7.20 -3.87 11.43
C GLY A 378 -8.20 -4.01 12.58
N LEU A 379 -8.75 -2.90 13.07
CA LEU A 379 -9.72 -2.88 14.17
C LEU A 379 -10.93 -3.79 13.90
N SER A 380 -11.44 -3.81 12.67
CA SER A 380 -12.51 -4.74 12.27
C SER A 380 -12.10 -6.22 12.36
N GLY A 381 -10.84 -6.54 12.06
CA GLY A 381 -10.32 -7.91 12.17
C GLY A 381 -10.23 -8.34 13.63
N LEU A 382 -9.70 -7.45 14.48
CA LEU A 382 -9.67 -7.65 15.93
C LEU A 382 -11.06 -7.80 16.52
N THR A 383 -12.00 -6.93 16.12
CA THR A 383 -13.39 -6.99 16.58
C THR A 383 -14.02 -8.32 16.23
N LYS A 384 -13.77 -8.84 15.03
CA LYS A 384 -14.26 -10.15 14.62
C LYS A 384 -13.64 -11.28 15.44
N GLU A 385 -12.36 -11.19 15.78
CA GLU A 385 -11.68 -12.18 16.61
C GLU A 385 -12.19 -12.19 18.05
N VAL A 386 -12.45 -11.02 18.63
CA VAL A 386 -12.83 -10.88 20.05
C VAL A 386 -14.35 -10.99 20.25
N LEU A 387 -15.15 -10.37 19.39
CA LEU A 387 -16.62 -10.26 19.53
C LEU A 387 -17.38 -11.13 18.52
N GLY A 388 -16.70 -11.83 17.60
CA GLY A 388 -17.31 -12.69 16.60
C GLY A 388 -17.89 -11.96 15.37
N VAL A 389 -17.90 -10.62 15.37
CA VAL A 389 -18.50 -9.79 14.33
C VAL A 389 -17.56 -8.66 13.87
N GLY A 390 -17.55 -8.34 12.58
CA GLY A 390 -16.69 -7.30 12.00
C GLY A 390 -17.32 -5.90 12.04
N LEU A 391 -16.51 -4.88 11.75
CA LEU A 391 -16.98 -3.50 11.58
C LEU A 391 -17.24 -3.21 10.10
N ASN A 392 -18.27 -2.41 9.84
CA ASN A 392 -18.56 -1.93 8.50
C ASN A 392 -17.45 -0.96 8.05
N LYS A 393 -16.89 -1.13 6.86
CA LYS A 393 -15.76 -0.33 6.33
C LYS A 393 -16.17 0.69 5.27
N THR A 394 -17.46 0.92 5.03
CA THR A 394 -17.94 1.72 3.91
C THR A 394 -17.64 3.21 4.03
N ARG A 395 -17.40 3.73 5.25
CA ARG A 395 -17.18 5.16 5.50
C ARG A 395 -15.74 5.58 5.74
N ARG A 396 -14.83 4.62 5.89
CA ARG A 396 -13.41 4.80 6.19
C ARG A 396 -12.72 5.89 5.35
N ASN A 397 -13.06 5.99 4.06
CA ASN A 397 -12.43 6.92 3.13
C ASN A 397 -13.40 7.95 2.55
N THR A 398 -14.46 8.31 3.29
CA THR A 398 -15.40 9.36 2.89
C THR A 398 -14.80 10.76 3.11
N ASN A 399 -15.46 11.79 2.60
CA ASN A 399 -15.07 13.16 2.86
C ASN A 399 -15.50 13.61 4.26
N TRP A 400 -14.64 13.42 5.26
CA TRP A 400 -14.89 13.80 6.65
C TRP A 400 -14.89 15.32 6.93
N GLU A 401 -14.56 16.15 5.94
CA GLU A 401 -14.71 17.61 6.00
C GLU A 401 -16.14 18.07 5.63
N GLU A 402 -16.97 17.19 5.06
CA GLU A 402 -18.33 17.55 4.65
C GLU A 402 -19.21 17.88 5.87
N ARG A 403 -20.07 18.89 5.74
CA ARG A 403 -21.01 19.31 6.78
C ARG A 403 -22.39 19.57 6.17
N PRO A 404 -23.48 19.05 6.78
CA PRO A 404 -23.49 18.14 7.93
C PRO A 404 -22.94 16.74 7.56
N LEU A 405 -22.40 16.02 8.54
CA LEU A 405 -22.08 14.60 8.35
C LEU A 405 -23.36 13.78 8.19
N THR A 406 -23.31 12.76 7.33
CA THR A 406 -24.43 11.83 7.18
C THR A 406 -24.59 10.94 8.41
N ARG A 407 -25.81 10.41 8.63
CA ARG A 407 -26.08 9.45 9.71
C ARG A 407 -25.12 8.25 9.69
N ASN A 408 -24.85 7.69 8.52
CA ASN A 408 -23.93 6.56 8.38
C ASN A 408 -22.48 6.92 8.75
N GLN A 409 -22.04 8.17 8.49
CA GLN A 409 -20.72 8.64 8.92
C GLN A 409 -20.66 8.78 10.45
N LEU A 410 -21.71 9.34 11.08
CA LEU A 410 -21.78 9.47 12.53
C LEU A 410 -21.79 8.10 13.23
N GLU A 411 -22.59 7.16 12.73
CA GLU A 411 -22.66 5.80 13.28
C GLU A 411 -21.33 5.04 13.11
N TYR A 412 -20.70 5.14 11.94
CA TYR A 412 -19.37 4.57 11.70
C TYR A 412 -18.34 5.14 12.67
N ALA A 413 -18.25 6.47 12.76
CA ALA A 413 -17.31 7.17 13.61
C ALA A 413 -17.50 6.79 15.09
N ALA A 414 -18.76 6.74 15.55
CA ALA A 414 -19.06 6.38 16.92
C ALA A 414 -18.67 4.93 17.24
N LEU A 415 -18.89 4.01 16.29
CA LEU A 415 -18.60 2.60 16.45
C LEU A 415 -17.09 2.32 16.60
N ASP A 416 -16.25 2.98 15.80
CA ASP A 416 -14.79 2.79 15.82
C ASP A 416 -14.17 3.19 17.18
N ALA A 417 -14.72 4.19 17.87
CA ALA A 417 -14.31 4.52 19.24
C ALA A 417 -14.97 3.61 20.31
N ALA A 418 -16.26 3.34 20.20
CA ALA A 418 -17.01 2.57 21.20
C ALA A 418 -16.57 1.10 21.31
N VAL A 419 -16.23 0.49 20.18
CA VAL A 419 -15.80 -0.92 20.13
C VAL A 419 -14.52 -1.17 20.93
N LEU A 420 -13.64 -0.17 21.06
CA LEU A 420 -12.40 -0.26 21.84
C LEU A 420 -12.69 -0.55 23.32
N ILE A 421 -13.69 0.15 23.88
CA ILE A 421 -14.14 -0.06 25.26
C ILE A 421 -14.68 -1.48 25.44
N ARG A 422 -15.47 -1.95 24.47
CA ARG A 422 -16.09 -3.28 24.53
C ARG A 422 -15.05 -4.39 24.42
N ILE A 423 -14.06 -4.25 23.52
CA ILE A 423 -12.91 -5.16 23.42
C ILE A 423 -12.14 -5.20 24.75
N PHE A 424 -11.83 -4.02 25.32
CA PHE A 424 -11.09 -3.92 26.57
C PHE A 424 -11.79 -4.65 27.73
N TRP A 425 -13.10 -4.42 27.91
CA TRP A 425 -13.85 -5.08 28.98
C TRP A 425 -14.03 -6.57 28.75
N HIS A 426 -14.27 -6.99 27.49
CA HIS A 426 -14.37 -8.41 27.15
C HIS A 426 -13.12 -9.18 27.58
N VAL A 427 -11.94 -8.64 27.25
CA VAL A 427 -10.64 -9.27 27.50
C VAL A 427 -10.27 -9.22 28.98
N ARG A 428 -10.58 -8.10 29.65
CA ARG A 428 -10.36 -7.95 31.09
C ARG A 428 -11.20 -8.95 31.89
N ASN A 429 -12.46 -9.15 31.52
CA ASN A 429 -13.38 -10.06 32.22
C ASN A 429 -12.98 -11.54 32.00
N GLN A 430 -12.59 -11.91 30.78
CA GLN A 430 -12.05 -13.25 30.51
C GLN A 430 -10.82 -13.55 31.36
N SER A 431 -9.87 -12.60 31.44
CA SER A 431 -8.63 -12.73 32.24
C SER A 431 -8.88 -12.93 33.75
N GLN A 432 -10.04 -12.50 34.27
CA GLN A 432 -10.44 -12.72 35.67
C GLN A 432 -11.11 -14.09 35.87
N SER A 433 -11.84 -14.57 34.85
CA SER A 433 -12.56 -15.86 34.89
C SER A 433 -11.67 -17.09 34.75
N THR A 434 -10.54 -17.00 34.03
CA THR A 434 -9.61 -18.13 33.77
C THR A 434 -8.56 -18.35 34.88
N SER A 435 -8.84 -17.94 36.12
CA SER A 435 -7.97 -18.18 37.28
C SER A 435 -7.97 -19.63 37.79
N VAL A 436 -8.65 -20.54 37.08
CA VAL A 436 -8.58 -21.99 37.32
C VAL A 436 -8.14 -22.69 36.02
N SER A 437 -6.89 -23.18 36.02
CA SER A 437 -6.29 -24.12 35.04
C SER A 437 -6.12 -23.68 33.57
N ASN A 438 -5.18 -22.76 33.29
CA ASN A 438 -4.27 -22.86 32.13
C ASN A 438 -3.13 -21.81 32.21
N GLU A 439 -1.90 -22.25 32.45
CA GLU A 439 -0.70 -21.42 32.64
C GLU A 439 -0.14 -20.82 31.33
N ASN A 440 -0.91 -20.08 30.51
CA ASN A 440 -0.26 -19.44 29.34
C ASN A 440 -0.77 -18.14 28.74
N THR A 441 -1.70 -17.38 29.32
CA THR A 441 -1.96 -16.01 28.83
C THR A 441 -2.63 -15.13 29.88
N GLN A 442 -1.90 -14.71 30.91
CA GLN A 442 -2.27 -13.48 31.62
C GLN A 442 -1.85 -12.33 30.71
N MET A 443 -2.75 -11.83 29.86
CA MET A 443 -2.45 -10.69 28.96
C MET A 443 -2.08 -9.47 29.80
N GLU A 444 -0.80 -9.12 29.86
CA GLU A 444 -0.27 -8.01 30.65
C GLU A 444 -0.48 -6.67 29.91
N TRP A 445 -1.74 -6.23 29.77
CA TRP A 445 -2.08 -4.97 29.09
C TRP A 445 -1.47 -3.73 29.78
N LYS A 446 -1.21 -3.80 31.09
CA LYS A 446 -0.60 -2.69 31.86
C LYS A 446 0.78 -2.29 31.34
N SER A 447 1.57 -3.24 30.83
CA SER A 447 2.91 -2.96 30.28
C SER A 447 2.87 -2.23 28.93
N HIS A 448 1.70 -2.15 28.30
CA HIS A 448 1.46 -1.49 27.03
C HIS A 448 0.88 -0.08 27.19
N ILE A 449 0.63 0.36 28.44
CA ILE A 449 0.21 1.73 28.73
C ILE A 449 1.42 2.66 28.56
N ILE A 450 1.24 3.67 27.72
CA ILE A 450 2.25 4.67 27.41
C ILE A 450 1.80 6.05 27.87
N SER A 451 2.78 6.86 28.27
CA SER A 451 2.64 8.31 28.45
C SER A 451 3.77 8.98 27.68
N HIS A 452 3.47 10.06 26.96
CA HIS A 452 4.45 10.78 26.16
C HIS A 452 4.49 12.24 26.59
N GLY A 453 5.61 12.69 27.18
CA GLY A 453 5.88 14.10 27.49
C GLY A 453 7.33 14.34 27.91
N GLY A 454 8.05 15.17 27.15
CA GLY A 454 9.28 15.87 27.56
C GLY A 454 10.57 15.07 27.86
N ASP A 455 11.60 15.33 27.06
CA ASP A 455 13.02 14.90 27.09
C ASP A 455 13.34 13.39 26.79
N PRO A 456 13.84 13.08 25.57
CA PRO A 456 14.27 11.74 25.14
C PRO A 456 15.28 11.05 26.08
N ALA A 457 16.02 11.83 26.88
CA ALA A 457 17.04 11.30 27.80
C ALA A 457 16.44 10.51 28.98
N LYS A 458 15.23 10.84 29.44
CA LYS A 458 14.58 10.14 30.57
C LYS A 458 13.93 8.81 30.15
N ILE A 459 13.46 8.71 28.90
CA ILE A 459 12.83 7.50 28.34
C ILE A 459 13.84 6.35 28.25
N LYS A 460 15.09 6.62 27.85
CA LYS A 460 16.18 5.62 27.82
C LYS A 460 16.56 5.10 29.21
N LYS A 461 16.39 5.88 30.28
CA LYS A 461 16.64 5.44 31.67
C LYS A 461 15.54 4.51 32.19
N LYS A 462 14.25 4.80 31.93
CA LYS A 462 13.15 3.91 32.32
C LYS A 462 13.18 2.56 31.58
N ALA A 463 13.45 2.57 30.27
CA ALA A 463 13.56 1.32 29.48
C ALA A 463 14.76 0.45 29.88
N LYS A 464 15.87 1.05 30.34
CA LYS A 464 17.02 0.30 30.89
C LYS A 464 16.71 -0.32 32.25
N ASN A 465 16.01 0.39 33.14
CA ASN A 465 15.72 -0.13 34.48
C ASN A 465 14.74 -1.32 34.45
N VAL A 466 13.75 -1.33 33.54
CA VAL A 466 12.83 -2.49 33.38
C VAL A 466 13.55 -3.73 32.86
N LYS A 467 14.51 -3.58 31.95
CA LYS A 467 15.35 -4.71 31.47
C LYS A 467 16.28 -5.27 32.55
N VAL A 468 16.77 -4.43 33.48
CA VAL A 468 17.66 -4.88 34.56
C VAL A 468 16.89 -5.62 35.66
N CYS A 469 15.66 -5.20 35.99
CA CYS A 469 14.84 -5.92 36.98
C CYS A 469 14.42 -7.33 36.49
N ASN A 470 14.13 -7.52 35.21
CA ASN A 470 13.78 -8.83 34.66
C ASN A 470 14.97 -9.79 34.47
N ALA A 471 16.20 -9.27 34.47
CA ALA A 471 17.41 -10.10 34.40
C ALA A 471 17.85 -10.64 35.78
N GLY A 472 17.43 -9.99 36.88
CA GLY A 472 17.85 -10.33 38.24
C GLY A 472 17.11 -11.49 38.92
N ILE A 473 16.07 -12.06 38.30
CA ILE A 473 15.20 -13.08 38.91
C ILE A 473 15.49 -14.50 38.39
N ARG A 474 16.48 -14.70 37.50
CA ARG A 474 16.73 -16.02 36.86
C ARG A 474 18.01 -16.78 37.25
N GLU A 475 18.76 -16.36 38.26
CA GLU A 475 19.90 -17.15 38.73
C GLU A 475 19.98 -17.22 40.26
N SER A 476 19.35 -18.24 40.83
CA SER A 476 19.90 -18.98 41.96
C SER A 476 18.93 -20.10 42.31
N HIS A 477 19.17 -21.32 41.81
CA HIS A 477 18.85 -22.59 42.45
C HIS A 477 19.59 -23.70 41.69
N LYS A 478 20.81 -24.02 42.13
CA LYS A 478 21.48 -25.29 41.84
C LYS A 478 21.30 -26.18 43.07
N PRO A 479 20.79 -27.42 42.95
CA PRO A 479 20.83 -28.37 44.05
C PRO A 479 22.22 -29.03 44.10
N GLY A 480 22.85 -28.97 45.28
CA GLY A 480 24.08 -29.69 45.56
C GLY A 480 23.81 -31.19 45.77
N GLN A 481 24.65 -32.02 45.15
CA GLN A 481 24.83 -33.42 45.49
C GLN A 481 25.97 -33.53 46.50
N SER A 482 25.67 -34.03 47.69
CA SER A 482 26.45 -35.02 48.46
C SER A 482 25.73 -35.30 49.77
#